data_AF-A0A925YRI5-F1
#
_entry.id   AF-A0A925YRI5-F1
#
_cell.length_a   1.000
_cell.length_b   1.000
_cell.length_c   1.000
_cell.angle_alpha   90.00
_cell.angle_beta   90.00
_cell.angle_gamma   90.00
#
_symmetry.space_group_name_H-M   'P 1'
#
loop_
_entity.id
_entity.type
_entity.pdbx_description
1 polymer ?
#
loop_
_entity_poly.entity_id
_entity_poly.type
_entity_poly.pdbx_seq_one_letter_code
_entity_poly.pdbx_strand_id
1 'polypeptide(L)'
;MDRNLYYVGIAFFGMINGIFNQLALLFALIHVQILAPALLFGSVPLTLMFSSLMVATATIILGGIPAALYERFVGAKDDSTEASLWIWLAGAGILTIPAIGNFIQVGL
;
A
#
# COMPACT_ATOMS: atom_id res chain seq x y z
N MET A 1 13.01 13.54 13.01
CA MET A 1 13.36 12.09 12.90
C MET A 1 14.13 11.82 11.61
N ASP A 2 14.81 10.68 11.47
CA ASP A 2 15.32 10.26 10.16
C ASP A 2 14.12 10.00 9.23
N ARG A 3 14.11 10.66 8.07
CA ARG A 3 13.04 10.55 7.07
C ARG A 3 12.85 9.11 6.59
N ASN A 4 13.93 8.33 6.59
CA ASN A 4 13.92 6.92 6.19
C ASN A 4 12.92 6.09 7.02
N LEU A 5 12.72 6.43 8.30
CA LEU A 5 11.78 5.70 9.15
C LEU A 5 10.34 5.83 8.66
N TYR A 6 9.95 6.98 8.12
CA TYR A 6 8.60 7.16 7.56
C TYR A 6 8.42 6.31 6.31
N TYR A 7 9.39 6.31 5.39
CA TYR A 7 9.31 5.51 4.17
C TYR A 7 9.27 4.02 4.47
N VAL A 8 10.08 3.55 5.42
CA VAL A 8 10.04 2.16 5.88
C VAL A 8 8.66 1.83 6.48
N GLY A 9 8.11 2.71 7.33
CA GLY A 9 6.78 2.52 7.91
C GLY A 9 5.65 2.49 6.86
N ILE A 10 5.68 3.39 5.88
CA ILE A 10 4.71 3.44 4.78
C ILE A 10 4.81 2.18 3.91
N ALA A 11 6.02 1.76 3.55
CA ALA A 11 6.25 0.54 2.79
C ALA A 11 5.78 -0.71 3.56
N PHE A 12 6.02 -0.73 4.88
CA PHE A 12 5.56 -1.81 5.76
C PHE A 12 4.03 -1.90 5.82
N PHE A 13 3.32 -0.78 5.95
CA PHE A 13 1.86 -0.77 5.87
C PHE A 13 1.35 -1.23 4.49
N GLY A 14 1.98 -0.77 3.41
CA GLY A 14 1.68 -1.26 2.05
C GLY A 14 1.84 -2.77 1.93
N MET A 15 2.94 -3.33 2.46
CA MET A 15 3.20 -4.76 2.49
C MET A 15 2.12 -5.52 3.28
N ILE A 16 1.80 -5.08 4.49
CA ILE A 16 0.75 -5.71 5.31
C ILE A 16 -0.58 -5.70 4.56
N ASN A 17 -0.97 -4.55 4.01
CA ASN A 17 -2.24 -4.46 3.30
C ASN A 17 -2.25 -5.35 2.05
N GLY A 18 -1.14 -5.41 1.31
CA GLY A 18 -1.02 -6.24 0.12
C GLY A 18 -1.10 -7.74 0.40
N ILE A 19 -0.59 -8.20 1.53
CA ILE A 19 -0.54 -9.64 1.86
C ILE A 19 -1.80 -10.08 2.61
N PHE A 20 -2.28 -9.28 3.57
CA PHE A 20 -3.26 -9.72 4.56
C PHE A 20 -4.68 -9.15 4.33
N ASN A 21 -4.88 -8.20 3.41
CA ASN A 21 -6.21 -7.69 3.08
C ASN A 21 -6.92 -8.57 2.05
N GLN A 22 -7.73 -9.52 2.51
CA GLN A 22 -8.43 -10.47 1.63
C GLN A 22 -9.40 -9.78 0.65
N LEU A 23 -10.08 -8.72 1.06
CA LEU A 23 -11.03 -8.03 0.18
C LEU A 23 -10.33 -7.30 -0.96
N ALA A 24 -9.28 -6.53 -0.64
CA ALA A 24 -8.49 -5.85 -1.64
C ALA A 24 -7.73 -6.84 -2.55
N LEU A 25 -7.25 -7.95 -1.98
CA LEU A 25 -6.57 -9.00 -2.72
C LEU A 25 -7.52 -9.68 -3.72
N LEU A 26 -8.76 -10.00 -3.32
CA LEU A 26 -9.77 -10.56 -4.23
C LEU A 26 -10.07 -9.61 -5.38
N PHE A 27 -10.24 -8.32 -5.09
CA PHE A 27 -10.41 -7.31 -6.12
C PHE A 27 -9.22 -7.29 -7.10
N ALA A 28 -7.99 -7.24 -6.58
CA ALA A 28 -6.79 -7.25 -7.42
C ALA A 28 -6.64 -8.55 -8.21
N LEU A 29 -6.99 -9.69 -7.62
CA LEU A 29 -6.91 -11.00 -8.27
C LEU A 29 -7.82 -11.09 -9.49
N ILE A 30 -9.06 -10.63 -9.40
CA ILE A 30 -9.99 -10.63 -10.54
C ILE A 30 -9.41 -9.83 -11.73
N HIS A 31 -8.73 -8.72 -11.45
CA HIS A 31 -8.15 -7.88 -12.50
C HIS A 31 -6.84 -8.46 -13.06
N VAL A 32 -5.96 -9.00 -12.21
CA VAL A 32 -4.70 -9.63 -12.64
C VAL A 32 -4.97 -10.93 -13.41
N GLN A 33 -6.02 -11.68 -13.05
CA GLN A 33 -6.36 -12.95 -13.69
C GLN A 33 -6.67 -12.80 -15.19
N ILE A 34 -7.14 -11.63 -15.64
CA ILE A 34 -7.34 -11.33 -17.06
C ILE A 34 -5.99 -11.33 -17.82
N LEU A 35 -4.94 -10.86 -17.16
CA LEU A 35 -3.58 -10.77 -17.72
C LEU A 35 -2.79 -12.07 -17.51
N ALA A 36 -3.23 -12.93 -16.60
CA ALA A 36 -2.47 -14.10 -16.16
C ALA A 36 -2.11 -15.09 -17.28
N PRO A 37 -3.00 -15.45 -18.24
CA PRO A 37 -2.65 -16.42 -19.28
C PRO A 37 -1.52 -15.96 -20.20
N ALA A 38 -1.49 -14.67 -20.54
CA ALA A 38 -0.53 -14.11 -21.49
C ALA A 38 0.74 -13.59 -20.81
N LEU A 39 0.59 -12.83 -19.72
CA LEU A 39 1.70 -12.13 -19.06
C LEU A 39 2.36 -12.95 -17.95
N LEU A 40 1.58 -13.78 -17.25
CA LEU A 40 2.04 -14.54 -16.08
C LEU A 40 2.09 -16.04 -16.33
N PHE A 41 2.02 -16.46 -17.60
CA PHE A 41 2.12 -17.86 -18.03
C PHE A 41 1.08 -18.80 -17.38
N GLY A 42 -0.07 -18.26 -16.98
CA GLY A 42 -1.09 -18.99 -16.22
C GLY A 42 -0.65 -19.41 -14.81
N SER A 43 0.47 -18.88 -14.30
CA SER A 43 1.04 -19.24 -13.00
C SER A 43 0.23 -18.65 -11.85
N VAL A 44 -0.35 -19.52 -11.02
CA VAL A 44 -1.10 -19.11 -9.82
C VAL A 44 -0.22 -18.36 -8.82
N PRO A 45 1.01 -18.82 -8.48
CA PRO A 45 1.89 -18.06 -7.58
C PRO A 45 2.21 -16.65 -8.08
N LEU A 46 2.50 -16.48 -9.37
CA LEU A 46 2.79 -15.16 -9.92
C LEU A 46 1.54 -14.26 -9.90
N THR A 47 0.38 -14.81 -10.23
CA THR A 47 -0.90 -14.08 -10.19
C THR A 47 -1.15 -13.53 -8.79
N LEU A 48 -1.02 -14.35 -7.75
CA LEU A 48 -1.19 -13.93 -6.37
C LEU A 48 -0.16 -12.88 -5.93
N MET A 49 1.11 -13.06 -6.30
CA MET A 49 2.17 -12.09 -6.01
C MET A 49 1.88 -10.73 -6.64
N PHE A 50 1.49 -10.69 -7.91
CA PHE A 50 1.16 -9.43 -8.60
C PHE A 50 -0.09 -8.77 -8.04
N SER A 51 -1.11 -9.55 -7.66
CA SER A 51 -2.29 -9.02 -6.96
C SER A 51 -1.93 -8.38 -5.63
N SER A 52 -1.07 -9.04 -4.86
CA SER A 52 -0.55 -8.49 -3.59
C SER A 52 0.24 -7.20 -3.81
N LEU A 53 1.14 -7.18 -4.79
CA LEU A 53 1.91 -5.98 -5.16
C LEU A 53 1.02 -4.82 -5.63
N MET A 54 -0.05 -5.12 -6.39
CA MET A 54 -1.02 -4.10 -6.80
C MET A 54 -1.70 -3.46 -5.59
N VAL A 55 -2.16 -4.26 -4.62
CA VAL A 55 -2.79 -3.75 -3.39
C VAL A 55 -1.79 -2.95 -2.54
N ALA A 56 -0.56 -3.44 -2.39
CA ALA A 56 0.49 -2.73 -1.66
C ALA A 56 0.80 -1.37 -2.30
N THR A 57 0.96 -1.35 -3.62
CA THR A 57 1.23 -0.12 -4.39
C THR A 57 0.05 0.85 -4.29
N ALA A 58 -1.17 0.36 -4.46
CA ALA A 58 -2.37 1.18 -4.32
C ALA A 58 -2.48 1.80 -2.92
N THR A 59 -2.12 1.06 -1.87
CA THR A 59 -2.11 1.56 -0.49
C THR A 59 -1.16 2.73 -0.34
N ILE A 60 0.06 2.62 -0.88
CA ILE A 60 1.08 3.67 -0.81
C ILE A 60 0.62 4.91 -1.59
N ILE A 61 0.11 4.73 -2.81
CA ILE A 61 -0.37 5.83 -3.66
C ILE A 61 -1.54 6.54 -3.01
N LEU A 62 -2.57 5.80 -2.60
CA LEU A 62 -3.79 6.36 -2.01
C LEU A 62 -3.51 7.00 -0.65
N GLY A 63 -2.64 6.40 0.17
CA GLY A 63 -2.19 6.98 1.43
C GLY A 63 -1.40 8.27 1.25
N GLY A 64 -0.75 8.47 0.10
CA GLY A 64 0.01 9.67 -0.23
C GLY A 64 -0.85 10.85 -0.72
N ILE A 65 -2.08 10.61 -1.17
CA ILE A 65 -2.97 11.67 -1.67
C ILE A 65 -3.22 12.76 -0.62
N PRO A 66 -3.59 12.45 0.64
CA PRO A 66 -3.79 13.47 1.67
C PRO A 66 -2.52 14.26 1.98
N ALA A 67 -1.35 13.62 1.94
CA ALA A 67 -0.07 14.27 2.18
C ALA A 67 0.27 15.28 1.07
N ALA A 68 0.07 14.89 -0.19
CA ALA A 68 0.26 15.77 -1.35
C ALA A 68 -0.72 16.95 -1.34
N LEU A 69 -1.96 16.73 -0.91
CA LEU A 69 -2.94 17.81 -0.72
C LEU A 69 -2.49 18.79 0.36
N TYR A 70 -2.02 18.29 1.51
CA TYR A 70 -1.50 19.13 2.59
C TYR A 70 -0.33 20.00 2.13
N GLU A 71 0.65 19.43 1.43
CA GLU A 71 1.80 20.17 0.89
C GLU A 71 1.36 21.27 -0.08
N ARG A 72 0.37 20.96 -0.94
CA ARG A 72 -0.22 21.93 -1.86
C ARG A 72 -0.91 23.08 -1.14
N PHE A 73 -1.62 22.82 -0.04
CA PHE A 73 -2.31 23.87 0.72
C PHE A 73 -1.36 24.78 1.50
N VAL A 74 -0.27 24.22 2.05
CA VAL A 74 0.73 24.98 2.82
C VAL A 74 1.76 25.67 1.91
N GLY A 75 1.77 25.35 0.61
CA GLY A 75 2.67 25.96 -0.37
C GLY A 75 4.11 25.47 -0.24
N ALA A 76 4.31 24.25 0.28
CA ALA A 76 5.63 23.60 0.30
C ALA A 76 6.06 23.31 -1.16
N LYS A 77 7.28 23.71 -1.54
CA LYS A 77 7.76 23.65 -2.94
C LYS A 77 8.93 22.70 -3.19
N ASP A 78 9.68 22.34 -2.14
CA ASP A 78 10.92 21.60 -2.32
C ASP A 78 10.75 20.13 -1.90
N ASP A 79 10.61 19.91 -0.61
CA ASP A 79 10.67 18.58 0.00
C ASP A 79 9.44 18.31 0.87
N SER A 80 9.13 17.03 1.04
CA SER A 80 8.09 16.63 1.98
C SER A 80 8.40 17.11 3.39
N THR A 81 7.44 17.84 3.94
CA THR A 81 7.49 18.30 5.33
C THR A 81 7.37 17.11 6.27
N GLU A 82 7.88 17.23 7.50
CA GLU A 82 7.67 16.17 8.50
C GLU A 82 6.17 15.92 8.75
N ALA A 83 5.34 16.98 8.71
CA ALA A 83 3.90 16.88 8.83
C ALA A 83 3.26 16.05 7.70
N SER A 84 3.68 16.26 6.44
CA SER A 84 3.14 15.48 5.30
C SER A 84 3.56 14.02 5.34
N LEU A 85 4.77 13.72 5.80
CA LEU A 85 5.22 12.33 6.02
C LEU A 85 4.39 11.62 7.10
N TRP A 86 4.04 12.32 8.18
CA TRP A 86 3.11 11.79 9.19
C TRP A 86 1.71 11.55 8.62
N ILE A 87 1.20 12.49 7.80
CA ILE A 87 -0.09 12.34 7.13
C ILE A 87 -0.08 11.12 6.21
N TRP A 88 1.00 10.92 5.45
CA TRP A 88 1.14 9.77 4.57
C TRP A 88 1.20 8.46 5.36
N LEU A 89 2.02 8.42 6.42
CA LEU A 89 2.11 7.25 7.29
C LEU A 89 0.75 6.90 7.92
N ALA A 90 0.02 7.90 8.42
CA ALA A 90 -1.31 7.72 8.97
C ALA A 90 -2.31 7.26 7.90
N GLY A 91 -2.26 7.84 6.70
CA GLY A 91 -3.09 7.44 5.56
C GLY A 91 -2.87 5.97 5.17
N ALA A 92 -1.61 5.56 5.05
CA ALA A 92 -1.24 4.16 4.79
C ALA A 92 -1.70 3.23 5.92
N GLY A 93 -1.52 3.64 7.19
CA GLY A 93 -1.98 2.89 8.35
C GLY A 93 -3.50 2.70 8.38
N ILE A 94 -4.29 3.75 8.11
CA ILE A 94 -5.75 3.68 8.04
C ILE A 94 -6.21 2.72 6.95
N LEU A 95 -5.62 2.80 5.76
CA LEU A 95 -5.94 1.90 4.64
C LEU A 95 -5.60 0.43 4.95
N THR A 96 -4.71 0.19 5.91
CA THR A 96 -4.26 -1.14 6.32
C THR A 96 -5.15 -1.77 7.40
N ILE A 97 -6.09 -1.02 8.01
CA ILE A 97 -6.98 -1.53 9.07
C ILE A 97 -7.63 -2.89 8.75
N PRO A 98 -8.21 -3.11 7.55
CA PRO A 98 -8.85 -4.39 7.23
C PRO A 98 -7.88 -5.58 7.23
N ALA A 99 -6.58 -5.33 7.08
CA ALA A 99 -5.53 -6.35 7.03
C ALA A 99 -4.97 -6.70 8.42
N ILE A 100 -5.14 -5.83 9.42
CA ILE A 100 -4.48 -5.96 10.74
C ILE A 100 -4.90 -7.23 11.46
N GLY A 101 -6.19 -7.59 11.44
CA GLY A 101 -6.67 -8.81 12.13
C GLY A 101 -6.00 -10.07 11.58
N ASN A 102 -5.93 -10.18 10.26
CA ASN A 102 -5.28 -11.29 9.57
C ASN A 102 -3.75 -11.29 9.80
N PHE A 103 -3.13 -10.12 9.81
CA PHE A 103 -1.71 -9.97 10.12
C PHE A 103 -1.37 -10.45 11.53
N ILE A 104 -2.17 -10.07 12.54
CA ILE A 104 -1.95 -10.50 13.93
C ILE A 104 -2.18 -12.01 14.10
N GLN A 105 -3.14 -12.60 13.39
CA GLN A 105 -3.46 -14.02 13.54
C GLN A 105 -2.50 -14.97 12.82
N VAL A 106 -1.93 -14.54 11.70
CA VAL A 106 -1.16 -15.42 10.79
C VAL A 106 0.28 -14.95 10.61
N GLY A 107 0.55 -13.65 10.77
CA GLY A 107 1.85 -13.03 10.51
C GLY A 107 2.72 -12.78 11.74
N LEU A 108 2.17 -12.87 12.95
CA LEU A 108 2.85 -12.73 14.25
C LEU A 108 2.56 -13.93 15.14
#